data_AF-B0E3Y7-F1
#
_entry.id   AF-B0E3Y7-F1
#
_cell.length_a   1.000
_cell.length_b   1.000
_cell.length_c   1.000
_cell.angle_alpha   90.00
_cell.angle_beta   90.00
_cell.angle_gamma   90.00
#
_symmetry.space_group_name_H-M   'P 1'
#
loop_
_entity.id
_entity.type
_entity.pdbx_description
1 polymer ?
#
loop_
_entity_poly.entity_id
_entity_poly.type
_entity_poly.pdbx_seq_one_letter_code
_entity_poly.pdbx_strand_id
1 'polypeptide(L)'
;MMKKGGKLTKIQLNPVPPKMVQCIKSLAALQTAIERFHTHREIFHTSGVQPTGFNLPRQHSLVHLIHQIQEFGAPGGLCSSITESCHITAVKWPWHCSNHYKALGQMLLTNQRLDKLLRACADFVERRMLPPSHLPPPKPACPRS
;
A
#
# COMPACT_ATOMS: atom_id res chain seq x y z
N MET A 1 -5.77 60.76 -26.30
CA MET A 1 -5.36 59.40 -26.72
C MET A 1 -5.03 58.58 -25.46
N MET A 2 -5.72 57.45 -25.31
CA MET A 2 -5.33 56.17 -24.67
C MET A 2 -4.94 56.09 -23.19
N LYS A 3 -5.88 55.49 -22.43
CA LYS A 3 -5.75 54.80 -21.14
C LYS A 3 -4.61 53.78 -21.12
N LYS A 4 -3.88 53.68 -20.00
CA LYS A 4 -3.32 52.39 -19.53
C LYS A 4 -3.42 52.28 -18.01
N GLY A 5 -4.60 51.87 -17.52
CA GLY A 5 -4.72 51.23 -16.22
C GLY A 5 -4.23 49.80 -16.34
N GLY A 6 -3.16 49.47 -15.63
CA GLY A 6 -2.62 48.11 -15.54
C GLY A 6 -3.61 47.18 -14.85
N LYS A 7 -4.22 46.27 -15.62
CA LYS A 7 -4.99 45.14 -15.06
C LYS A 7 -3.98 44.14 -14.49
N LEU A 8 -4.01 43.96 -13.18
CA LEU A 8 -3.46 42.77 -12.52
C LEU A 8 -4.19 41.54 -13.10
N THR A 9 -3.53 40.81 -13.99
CA THR A 9 -4.02 39.53 -14.47
C THR A 9 -3.85 38.51 -13.34
N LYS A 10 -4.98 38.02 -12.80
CA LYS A 10 -5.03 36.84 -11.94
C LYS A 10 -4.22 35.72 -12.62
N ILE A 11 -3.15 35.28 -11.97
CA ILE A 11 -2.48 34.02 -12.31
C ILE A 11 -3.55 32.94 -12.13
N GLN A 12 -3.98 32.34 -13.25
CA GLN A 12 -4.79 31.12 -13.20
C GLN A 12 -3.90 30.03 -12.59
N LEU A 13 -4.18 29.65 -11.35
CA LEU A 13 -3.73 28.38 -10.82
C LEU A 13 -4.37 27.30 -11.69
N ASN A 14 -3.59 26.70 -12.57
CA ASN A 14 -4.01 25.50 -13.28
C ASN A 14 -4.26 24.40 -12.23
N PRO A 15 -5.43 23.73 -12.26
CA PRO A 15 -5.68 22.65 -11.32
C PRO A 15 -4.68 21.51 -11.59
N VAL A 16 -3.90 21.19 -10.56
CA VAL A 16 -3.01 20.03 -10.56
C VAL A 16 -3.88 18.78 -10.78
N PRO A 17 -3.59 17.93 -11.77
CA PRO A 17 -4.43 16.79 -12.06
C PRO A 17 -4.38 15.80 -10.89
N PRO A 18 -5.54 15.30 -10.43
CA PRO A 18 -5.57 14.28 -9.38
C PRO A 18 -4.97 12.99 -9.94
N LYS A 19 -3.70 12.73 -9.63
CA LYS A 19 -3.10 11.40 -9.79
C LYS A 19 -3.66 10.47 -8.72
N MET A 20 -4.91 10.02 -8.87
CA MET A 20 -5.46 8.87 -8.16
C MET A 20 -6.67 8.31 -8.93
N VAL A 21 -6.41 7.48 -9.94
CA VAL A 21 -7.47 6.76 -10.67
C VAL A 21 -7.77 5.45 -9.92
N GLN A 22 -8.48 5.57 -8.80
CA GLN A 22 -9.49 4.57 -8.50
C GLN A 22 -10.76 5.06 -9.21
N CYS A 23 -11.24 4.30 -10.20
CA CYS A 23 -12.36 4.72 -11.03
C CYS A 23 -13.56 5.06 -10.14
N ILE A 24 -14.14 6.26 -10.27
CA ILE A 24 -15.33 6.71 -9.52
C ILE A 24 -16.45 5.66 -9.56
N LYS A 25 -16.55 4.92 -10.67
CA LYS A 25 -17.49 3.80 -10.86
C LYS A 25 -17.26 2.64 -9.89
N SER A 26 -16.00 2.35 -9.54
CA SER A 26 -15.63 1.28 -8.61
C SER A 26 -15.99 1.63 -7.16
N LEU A 27 -15.83 2.89 -6.75
CA LEU A 27 -16.25 3.36 -5.42
C LEU A 27 -17.77 3.40 -5.28
N ALA A 28 -18.47 3.85 -6.33
CA ALA A 28 -19.94 3.80 -6.37
C ALA A 28 -20.45 2.35 -6.25
N ALA A 29 -19.85 1.41 -6.99
CA ALA A 29 -20.19 -0.01 -6.90
C ALA A 29 -19.94 -0.59 -5.50
N LEU A 30 -18.85 -0.18 -4.83
CA LEU A 30 -18.55 -0.58 -3.45
C LEU A 30 -19.61 -0.05 -2.47
N GLN A 31 -19.99 1.22 -2.58
CA GLN A 31 -21.05 1.82 -1.76
C GLN A 31 -22.38 1.08 -1.94
N THR A 32 -22.80 0.84 -3.18
CA THR A 32 -24.02 0.08 -3.48
C THR A 32 -23.97 -1.35 -2.93
N ALA A 33 -22.82 -2.01 -2.96
CA ALA A 33 -22.66 -3.34 -2.38
C ALA A 33 -22.80 -3.33 -0.85
N ILE A 34 -22.23 -2.34 -0.17
CA ILE A 34 -22.35 -2.16 1.29
C ILE A 34 -23.81 -1.89 1.67
N GLU A 35 -24.50 -1.01 0.94
CA GLU A 35 -25.93 -0.73 1.14
C GLU A 35 -26.78 -1.98 0.99
N ARG A 36 -26.59 -2.75 -0.11
CA ARG A 36 -27.28 -4.03 -0.33
C ARG A 36 -27.03 -5.02 0.81
N PHE A 37 -25.80 -5.11 1.31
CA PHE A 37 -25.47 -5.94 2.45
C PHE A 37 -26.25 -5.52 3.71
N HIS A 38 -26.30 -4.21 4.01
CA HIS A 38 -27.07 -3.69 5.13
C HIS A 38 -28.57 -3.90 5.00
N THR A 39 -29.12 -3.89 3.78
CA THR A 39 -30.53 -4.19 3.54
C THR A 39 -30.83 -5.68 3.73
N HIS A 40 -30.02 -6.57 3.14
CA HIS A 40 -30.30 -8.00 3.14
C HIS A 40 -29.96 -8.69 4.47
N ARG A 41 -29.06 -8.12 5.29
CA ARG A 41 -28.70 -8.73 6.57
C ARG A 41 -29.86 -8.82 7.56
N GLU A 42 -30.87 -7.95 7.43
CA GLU A 42 -32.07 -7.97 8.28
C GLU A 42 -32.82 -9.31 8.19
N ILE A 43 -32.71 -10.02 7.06
CA ILE A 43 -33.34 -11.33 6.91
C ILE A 43 -32.81 -12.31 7.96
N PHE A 44 -31.51 -12.28 8.28
CA PHE A 44 -30.91 -13.14 9.30
C PHE A 44 -31.32 -12.76 10.73
N HIS A 45 -31.73 -11.52 10.95
CA HIS A 45 -32.34 -11.10 12.20
C HIS A 45 -33.78 -11.62 12.29
N THR A 46 -34.58 -11.43 11.23
CA THR A 46 -35.98 -11.90 11.18
C THR A 46 -36.12 -13.43 11.21
N SER A 47 -35.16 -14.18 10.66
CA SER A 47 -35.15 -15.64 10.66
C SER A 47 -34.60 -16.24 11.96
N GLY A 48 -34.16 -15.42 12.91
CA GLY A 48 -33.65 -15.86 14.21
C GLY A 48 -32.27 -16.53 14.15
N VAL A 49 -31.59 -16.51 13.00
CA VAL A 49 -30.26 -17.11 12.83
C VAL A 49 -29.19 -16.34 13.62
N GLN A 50 -29.32 -15.01 13.71
CA GLN A 50 -28.38 -14.16 14.45
C GLN A 50 -29.10 -13.01 15.18
N PRO A 51 -29.76 -13.29 16.33
CA PRO A 51 -30.59 -12.32 17.05
C PRO A 51 -29.78 -11.22 17.76
N THR A 52 -28.51 -11.47 18.06
CA THR A 52 -27.61 -10.50 18.72
C THR A 52 -26.97 -9.48 17.76
N GLY A 53 -27.26 -9.58 16.46
CA GLY A 53 -26.82 -8.64 15.44
C GLY A 53 -25.44 -8.93 14.83
N PHE A 54 -25.07 -8.06 13.88
CA PHE A 54 -23.84 -8.15 13.07
C PHE A 54 -22.77 -7.18 13.58
N ASN A 55 -22.20 -7.48 14.74
CA ASN A 55 -21.10 -6.70 15.33
C ASN A 55 -19.72 -7.30 15.03
N LEU A 56 -19.52 -7.79 13.80
CA LEU A 56 -18.24 -8.34 13.38
C LEU A 56 -17.29 -7.17 13.06
N PRO A 57 -16.12 -7.06 13.74
CA PRO A 57 -15.20 -5.94 13.56
C PRO A 57 -14.80 -5.71 12.09
N ARG A 58 -14.62 -6.79 11.32
CA ARG A 58 -14.31 -6.75 9.89
C ARG A 58 -15.44 -6.22 9.02
N GLN A 59 -16.70 -6.43 9.41
CA GLN A 59 -17.85 -5.92 8.66
C GLN A 59 -18.05 -4.43 8.93
N HIS A 60 -17.86 -4.01 10.19
CA HIS A 60 -17.93 -2.60 10.57
C HIS A 60 -16.84 -1.76 9.86
N SER A 61 -15.63 -2.30 9.70
CA SER A 61 -14.55 -1.60 8.99
C SER A 61 -14.84 -1.34 7.50
N LEU A 62 -15.77 -2.07 6.87
CA LEU A 62 -16.09 -1.87 5.44
C LEU A 62 -16.71 -0.50 5.16
N VAL A 63 -17.48 0.04 6.11
CA VAL A 63 -18.08 1.38 6.00
C VAL A 63 -16.99 2.46 5.93
N HIS A 64 -15.90 2.26 6.66
CA HIS A 64 -14.77 3.19 6.66
C HIS A 64 -13.84 3.03 5.44
N LEU A 65 -13.94 1.92 4.69
CA LEU A 65 -13.05 1.62 3.58
C LEU A 65 -13.16 2.67 2.46
N ILE A 66 -14.36 3.21 2.21
CA ILE A 66 -14.58 4.23 1.19
C ILE A 66 -13.88 5.54 1.56
N HIS A 67 -14.06 5.97 2.81
CA HIS A 67 -13.38 7.15 3.34
C HIS A 67 -11.86 6.98 3.32
N GLN A 68 -11.37 5.80 3.73
CA GLN A 68 -9.95 5.45 3.68
C GLN A 68 -9.39 5.49 2.25
N ILE A 69 -10.17 5.03 1.26
CA ILE A 69 -9.76 5.08 -0.14
C ILE A 69 -9.70 6.53 -0.67
N GLN A 70 -10.62 7.38 -0.25
CA GLN A 70 -10.66 8.78 -0.66
C GLN A 70 -9.52 9.60 -0.06
N GLU A 71 -9.20 9.38 1.22
CA GLU A 71 -8.17 10.15 1.93
C GLU A 71 -6.76 9.64 1.66
N PHE A 72 -6.56 8.33 1.65
CA PHE A 72 -5.23 7.70 1.60
C PHE A 72 -4.94 7.00 0.27
N GLY A 73 -5.89 7.00 -0.67
CA GLY A 73 -5.79 6.21 -1.90
C GLY A 73 -6.01 4.73 -1.65
N ALA A 74 -5.50 3.85 -2.52
CA ALA A 74 -5.68 2.41 -2.34
C ALA A 74 -5.01 1.92 -1.03
N PRO A 75 -5.75 1.45 0.00
CA PRO A 75 -5.14 0.83 1.18
C PRO A 75 -4.42 -0.49 0.83
N GLY A 76 -4.65 -1.01 -0.38
CA GLY A 76 -3.95 -2.19 -0.92
C GLY A 76 -2.44 -2.01 -1.10
N GLY A 77 -1.89 -0.81 -0.91
CA GLY A 77 -0.45 -0.54 -1.02
C GLY A 77 0.34 -0.66 0.29
N LEU A 78 -0.32 -0.69 1.46
CA LEU A 78 0.32 -0.65 2.79
C LEU A 78 -0.43 -1.59 3.76
N CYS A 79 -0.50 -2.88 3.41
CA CYS A 79 -1.05 -3.89 4.31
C CYS A 79 0.03 -4.36 5.30
N SER A 80 -0.40 -4.88 6.46
CA SER A 80 0.49 -5.55 7.43
C SER A 80 1.31 -6.68 6.80
N SER A 81 0.85 -7.26 5.69
CA SER A 81 1.61 -8.23 4.91
C SER A 81 2.90 -7.67 4.31
N ILE A 82 2.95 -6.37 4.00
CA ILE A 82 4.15 -5.72 3.44
C ILE A 82 5.19 -5.52 4.54
N THR A 83 4.78 -4.99 5.69
CA THR A 83 5.67 -4.84 6.83
C THR A 83 6.11 -6.19 7.39
N GLU A 84 5.22 -7.18 7.40
CA GLU A 84 5.54 -8.56 7.81
C GLU A 84 6.50 -9.23 6.82
N SER A 85 6.34 -9.04 5.51
CA SER A 85 7.27 -9.57 4.49
C SER A 85 8.67 -8.95 4.63
N CYS A 86 8.75 -7.64 4.87
CA CYS A 86 10.01 -6.97 5.20
C CYS A 86 10.61 -7.50 6.52
N HIS A 87 9.79 -7.70 7.55
CA HIS A 87 10.22 -8.23 8.84
C HIS A 87 10.70 -9.69 8.74
N ILE A 88 10.09 -10.52 7.88
CA ILE A 88 10.56 -11.87 7.59
C ILE A 88 11.99 -11.82 7.04
N THR A 89 12.22 -10.99 6.03
CA THR A 89 13.50 -10.91 5.32
C THR A 89 14.61 -10.27 6.17
N ALA A 90 14.30 -9.18 6.88
CA ALA A 90 15.29 -8.41 7.63
C ALA A 90 15.52 -8.93 9.05
N VAL A 91 14.57 -9.67 9.62
CA VAL A 91 14.60 -10.07 11.05
C VAL A 91 14.44 -11.57 11.23
N LYS A 92 13.31 -12.18 10.83
CA LYS A 92 13.06 -13.61 11.12
C LYS A 92 14.09 -14.53 10.48
N TRP A 93 14.38 -14.33 9.20
CA TRP A 93 15.34 -15.18 8.49
C TRP A 93 16.77 -15.04 9.03
N PRO A 94 17.33 -13.82 9.21
CA PRO A 94 18.64 -13.66 9.85
C PRO A 94 18.71 -14.18 11.29
N TRP A 95 17.60 -14.06 12.04
CA TRP A 95 17.50 -14.63 13.38
C TRP A 95 17.67 -16.16 13.36
N HIS A 96 16.91 -16.86 12.51
CA HIS A 96 17.00 -18.31 12.34
C HIS A 96 18.37 -18.80 11.87
N CYS A 97 19.10 -17.99 11.10
CA CYS A 97 20.46 -18.31 10.64
C CYS A 97 21.55 -17.96 11.66
N SER A 98 21.24 -17.24 12.73
CA SER A 98 22.22 -16.85 13.75
C SER A 98 22.41 -17.94 14.80
N ASN A 99 23.54 -17.90 15.52
CA ASN A 99 23.78 -18.82 16.64
C ASN A 99 23.08 -18.39 17.95
N HIS A 100 22.18 -17.39 17.87
CA HIS A 100 21.44 -16.77 18.98
C HIS A 100 22.29 -16.10 20.07
N TYR A 101 23.63 -16.12 20.00
CA TYR A 101 24.53 -15.43 20.91
C TYR A 101 25.01 -14.10 20.33
N LYS A 102 24.67 -12.97 20.96
CA LYS A 102 24.88 -11.62 20.41
C LYS A 102 24.32 -11.50 18.98
N ALA A 103 23.13 -12.06 18.77
CA ALA A 103 22.52 -12.25 17.46
C ALA A 103 22.31 -10.95 16.67
N LEU A 104 22.00 -9.83 17.33
CA LEU A 104 21.73 -8.56 16.64
C LEU A 104 22.89 -8.13 15.71
N GLY A 105 24.13 -8.22 16.18
CA GLY A 105 25.29 -7.89 15.36
C GLY A 105 25.44 -8.83 14.16
N GLN A 106 25.15 -10.11 14.35
CA GLN A 106 25.17 -11.11 13.28
C GLN A 106 24.08 -10.85 12.24
N MET A 107 22.86 -10.53 12.68
CA MET A 107 21.74 -10.21 11.81
C MET A 107 22.03 -8.97 10.96
N LEU A 108 22.59 -7.91 11.56
CA LEU A 108 22.99 -6.71 10.83
C LEU A 108 24.07 -7.00 9.78
N LEU A 109 25.09 -7.78 10.13
CA LEU A 109 26.14 -8.19 9.19
C LEU A 109 25.59 -9.05 8.04
N THR A 110 24.66 -9.96 8.32
CA THR A 110 24.00 -10.79 7.32
C THR A 110 23.17 -9.93 6.35
N ASN A 111 22.36 -9.01 6.88
CA ASN A 111 21.59 -8.08 6.05
C ASN A 111 22.51 -7.23 5.16
N GLN A 112 23.61 -6.71 5.72
CA GLN A 112 24.58 -5.94 4.95
C GLN A 112 25.24 -6.78 3.82
N ARG A 113 25.57 -8.04 4.08
CA ARG A 113 26.14 -8.96 3.08
C ARG A 113 25.14 -9.25 1.96
N LEU A 114 23.89 -9.53 2.31
CA LEU A 114 22.82 -9.75 1.34
C LEU A 114 22.61 -8.53 0.45
N ASP A 115 22.53 -7.32 1.02
CA ASP A 115 22.41 -6.08 0.24
C ASP A 115 23.57 -5.87 -0.73
N LYS A 116 24.81 -6.16 -0.31
CA LYS A 116 25.99 -6.09 -1.17
C LYS A 116 25.93 -7.10 -2.31
N LEU A 117 25.50 -8.33 -2.03
CA LEU A 117 25.34 -9.36 -3.06
C LEU A 117 24.25 -8.98 -4.07
N LEU A 118 23.09 -8.48 -3.60
CA LEU A 118 22.01 -8.06 -4.48
C LEU A 118 22.44 -6.91 -5.40
N ARG A 119 23.22 -5.95 -4.88
CA ARG A 119 23.79 -4.86 -5.69
C ARG A 119 24.80 -5.39 -6.72
N ALA A 120 25.72 -6.26 -6.30
CA ALA A 120 26.69 -6.86 -7.22
C ALA A 120 26.01 -7.69 -8.32
N CYS A 121 24.97 -8.47 -7.99
CA CYS A 121 24.17 -9.18 -8.97
C CYS A 121 23.53 -8.24 -10.00
N ALA A 122 22.96 -7.12 -9.55
CA ALA A 122 22.41 -6.11 -10.45
C ALA A 122 23.49 -5.52 -11.38
N ASP A 123 24.64 -5.15 -10.83
CA ASP A 123 25.78 -4.61 -11.60
C ASP A 123 26.29 -5.63 -12.64
N PHE A 124 26.37 -6.92 -12.28
CA PHE A 124 26.80 -7.97 -13.19
C PHE A 124 25.79 -8.28 -14.30
N VAL A 125 24.49 -8.21 -14.01
CA VAL A 125 23.46 -8.33 -15.04
C VAL A 125 23.54 -7.15 -16.02
N GLU A 126 23.71 -5.93 -15.52
CA GLU A 126 23.87 -4.73 -16.36
C GLU A 126 25.08 -4.85 -17.29
N ARG A 127 26.19 -5.39 -16.77
CA ARG A 127 27.42 -5.67 -17.54
C ARG A 127 27.35 -6.93 -18.42
N ARG A 128 26.22 -7.62 -18.45
CA ARG A 128 26.01 -8.89 -19.19
C ARG A 128 26.94 -10.03 -18.77
N MET A 129 27.42 -10.00 -17.52
CA MET A 129 28.25 -11.07 -16.93
C MET A 129 27.40 -12.17 -16.27
N LEU A 130 26.13 -11.88 -15.96
CA LEU A 130 25.14 -12.83 -15.45
C LEU A 130 23.84 -12.75 -16.25
N PRO A 131 23.09 -13.87 -16.35
CA PRO A 131 21.79 -13.86 -17.00
C PRO A 131 20.77 -13.01 -16.22
N PRO A 132 19.76 -12.41 -16.90
CA PRO A 132 18.75 -11.55 -16.27
C PRO A 132 17.92 -12.22 -15.17
N SER A 133 17.94 -13.55 -15.08
CA SER A 133 17.28 -14.34 -14.03
C SER A 133 17.79 -14.03 -12.62
N HIS A 134 18.97 -13.44 -12.48
CA HIS A 134 19.56 -13.07 -11.19
C HIS A 134 19.26 -11.63 -10.75
N LEU A 135 18.40 -10.92 -11.47
CA LEU A 135 17.97 -9.59 -11.03
C LEU A 135 17.23 -9.72 -9.68
N PRO A 136 17.60 -8.92 -8.67
CA PRO A 136 16.76 -8.80 -7.48
C PRO A 136 15.35 -8.37 -7.89
N PRO A 137 14.30 -8.85 -7.19
CA PRO A 137 12.97 -8.33 -7.41
C PRO A 137 13.00 -6.80 -7.23
N PRO A 138 12.28 -6.06 -8.09
CA PRO A 138 12.26 -4.60 -8.01
C PRO A 138 11.85 -4.20 -6.60
N LYS A 139 12.71 -3.42 -5.92
CA LYS A 139 12.36 -2.85 -4.61
C LYS A 139 11.06 -2.07 -4.80
N PRO A 140 10.03 -2.30 -3.97
CA PRO A 140 8.78 -1.55 -4.08
C PRO A 140 9.13 -0.07 -3.98
N ALA A 141 8.77 0.69 -5.00
CA ALA A 141 9.05 2.12 -5.05
C ALA A 141 8.26 2.79 -3.91
N CYS A 142 8.93 3.17 -2.83
CA CYS A 142 8.33 4.09 -1.86
C CYS A 142 8.01 5.39 -2.62
N PRO A 143 6.75 5.86 -2.62
CA PRO A 143 6.47 7.22 -3.09
C PRO A 143 7.30 8.17 -2.24
N ARG A 144 8.19 8.93 -2.89
CA ARG A 144 8.95 9.99 -2.23
C ARG A 144 7.94 10.98 -1.65
N SER A 145 7.94 11.10 -0.33
CA SER A 145 7.22 12.12 0.44
C SER A 145 7.73 13.51 0.12
#